data_AF-A0A0J0XUI4-F1
#
_entry.id   AF-A0A0J0XUI4-F1
#
_cell.length_a   1.000
_cell.length_b   1.000
_cell.length_c   1.000
_cell.angle_alpha   90.00
_cell.angle_beta   90.00
_cell.angle_gamma   90.00
#
_symmetry.space_group_name_H-M   'P 1'
#
loop_
_entity.id
_entity.type
_entity.pdbx_description
1 polymer ?
#
loop_
_entity_poly.entity_id
_entity_poly.type
_entity_poly.pdbx_seq_one_letter_code
_entity_poly.pdbx_strand_id
1 'polypeptide(L)'
;MAKQITTTFDSKAWDMNPAHLGIAFEHDHAITTLTFRGDMDGIGTGSYVVTYLPGHGGKREHFSYSGQILFEGKILGKDGTIIIRENGTSVGDKFHSEWIFDTVSGAGDLQGLAGEGEYDAKPGPTKNNQEIKLTVSFP
;
A
#
# COMPACT_ATOMS: atom_id res chain seq x y z
N MET A 1 2.63 8.90 22.42
CA MET A 1 1.36 9.58 22.05
C MET A 1 1.15 9.44 20.55
N ALA A 2 -0.08 9.19 20.09
CA ALA A 2 -0.41 9.11 18.67
C ALA A 2 -0.42 10.49 18.01
N LYS A 3 -0.02 10.56 16.75
CA LYS A 3 -0.01 11.76 15.89
C LYS A 3 -0.67 11.43 14.57
N GLN A 4 -1.45 12.37 14.04
CA GLN A 4 -1.90 12.31 12.66
C GLN A 4 -0.82 12.88 11.75
N ILE A 5 -0.56 12.19 10.65
CA ILE A 5 0.35 12.64 9.59
C ILE A 5 -0.34 12.52 8.25
N THR A 6 0.07 13.38 7.32
CA THR A 6 -0.41 13.33 5.94
C THR A 6 0.80 13.17 5.02
N THR A 7 0.73 12.19 4.13
CA THR A 7 1.77 11.99 3.11
C THR A 7 1.11 11.81 1.76
N THR A 8 1.84 12.21 0.72
CA THR A 8 1.48 11.85 -0.64
C THR A 8 2.44 10.81 -1.18
N PHE A 9 1.94 9.93 -2.05
CA PHE A 9 2.78 8.97 -2.73
C PHE A 9 2.44 8.82 -4.20
N ASP A 10 3.46 8.47 -4.98
CA ASP A 10 3.32 7.97 -6.35
C ASP A 10 3.57 6.46 -6.35
N SER A 11 2.74 5.70 -7.06
CA SER A 11 3.02 4.31 -7.41
C SER A 11 3.42 4.23 -8.87
N LYS A 12 4.55 3.57 -9.14
CA LYS A 12 4.85 3.08 -10.50
C LYS A 12 3.77 2.08 -10.95
N ALA A 13 3.78 1.75 -12.23
CA ALA A 13 2.97 0.66 -12.75
C ALA A 13 3.34 -0.64 -12.02
N TRP A 14 2.31 -1.42 -11.66
CA TRP A 14 2.51 -2.70 -11.00
C TRP A 14 3.01 -3.71 -12.03
N ASP A 15 4.15 -4.32 -11.73
CA ASP A 15 4.69 -5.43 -12.50
C ASP A 15 3.92 -6.70 -12.14
N MET A 16 2.95 -7.06 -12.97
CA MET A 16 2.01 -8.14 -12.75
C MET A 16 2.54 -9.46 -13.32
N ASN A 17 2.64 -10.47 -12.47
CA ASN A 17 3.03 -11.84 -12.84
C ASN A 17 1.89 -12.83 -12.53
N PRO A 18 1.22 -13.40 -13.55
CA PRO A 18 0.17 -14.39 -13.34
C PRO A 18 0.66 -15.62 -12.58
N ALA A 19 0.01 -15.97 -11.48
CA ALA A 19 0.43 -17.10 -10.64
C ALA A 19 -0.50 -18.31 -10.78
N HIS A 20 -1.81 -18.11 -10.73
CA HIS A 20 -2.79 -19.19 -10.83
C HIS A 20 -4.10 -18.74 -11.47
N LEU A 21 -4.73 -19.66 -12.21
CA LEU A 21 -6.06 -19.49 -12.75
C LEU A 21 -7.01 -20.48 -12.07
N GLY A 22 -7.96 -19.97 -11.32
CA GLY A 22 -9.09 -20.73 -10.79
C GLY A 22 -10.27 -20.68 -11.76
N ILE A 23 -11.34 -21.44 -11.48
CA ILE A 23 -12.59 -21.30 -12.21
C ILE A 23 -13.15 -19.89 -11.92
N ALA A 24 -13.09 -19.01 -12.92
CA ALA A 24 -13.51 -17.60 -12.88
C ALA A 24 -12.67 -16.64 -12.03
N PHE A 25 -11.47 -17.04 -11.57
CA PHE A 25 -10.56 -16.18 -10.81
C PHE A 25 -9.18 -16.14 -11.46
N GLU A 26 -8.60 -14.95 -11.58
CA GLU A 26 -7.18 -14.76 -11.92
C GLU A 26 -6.45 -14.34 -10.64
N HIS A 27 -5.38 -15.06 -10.30
CA HIS A 27 -4.58 -14.83 -9.11
C HIS A 27 -3.15 -14.51 -9.53
N ASP A 28 -2.74 -13.27 -9.32
CA ASP A 28 -1.48 -12.72 -9.80
C ASP A 28 -0.62 -12.27 -8.62
N HIS A 29 0.69 -12.25 -8.81
CA HIS A 29 1.62 -11.54 -7.92
C HIS A 29 2.00 -10.21 -8.56
N ALA A 30 2.18 -9.17 -7.74
CA ALA A 30 2.53 -7.85 -8.22
C ALA A 30 3.68 -7.25 -7.41
N ILE A 31 4.59 -6.55 -8.09
CA ILE A 31 5.62 -5.72 -7.45
C ILE A 31 5.47 -4.28 -7.93
N THR A 32 5.62 -3.31 -7.03
CA THR A 32 5.66 -1.89 -7.39
C THR A 32 6.65 -1.11 -6.55
N THR A 33 7.11 0.03 -7.07
CA THR A 33 7.85 1.02 -6.30
C THR A 33 6.93 2.19 -5.97
N LEU A 34 6.91 2.56 -4.70
CA LEU A 34 6.22 3.73 -4.19
C LEU A 34 7.24 4.82 -3.83
N THR A 35 6.92 6.07 -4.15
CA THR A 35 7.73 7.23 -3.72
C THR A 35 6.88 8.11 -2.83
N PHE A 36 7.28 8.27 -1.57
CA PHE A 36 6.57 9.04 -0.54
C PHE A 36 7.15 10.44 -0.39
N ARG A 37 6.29 11.43 -0.10
CA ARG A 37 6.68 12.81 0.19
C ARG A 37 5.80 13.40 1.31
N GLY A 38 6.35 14.32 2.08
CA GLY A 38 5.66 14.99 3.20
C GLY A 38 6.15 14.48 4.56
N ASP A 39 5.23 14.17 5.47
CA ASP A 39 5.58 13.64 6.80
C ASP A 39 6.22 12.25 6.74
N MET A 40 5.95 11.52 5.66
CA MET A 40 6.68 10.32 5.22
C MET A 40 7.43 10.68 3.93
N ASP A 41 8.75 10.51 3.93
CA ASP A 41 9.61 10.82 2.78
C ASP A 41 10.59 9.67 2.57
N GLY A 42 10.52 9.02 1.40
CA GLY A 42 11.28 7.79 1.17
C GLY A 42 10.74 6.94 0.02
N ILE A 43 11.23 5.71 -0.05
CA ILE A 43 10.86 4.74 -1.08
C ILE A 43 10.23 3.52 -0.44
N GLY A 44 9.17 3.01 -1.05
CA GLY A 44 8.55 1.73 -0.70
C GLY A 44 8.73 0.72 -1.82
N THR A 45 9.03 -0.53 -1.47
CA THR A 45 8.89 -1.68 -2.38
C THR A 45 7.66 -2.47 -1.97
N GLY A 46 6.59 -2.36 -2.75
CA GLY A 46 5.35 -3.09 -2.53
C GLY A 46 5.39 -4.46 -3.21
N SER A 47 4.96 -5.51 -2.49
CA SER A 47 4.81 -6.88 -2.98
C SER A 47 3.45 -7.40 -2.60
N TYR A 48 2.66 -7.80 -3.59
CA TYR A 48 1.24 -8.12 -3.40
C TYR A 48 0.83 -9.40 -4.08
N VAL A 49 -0.25 -9.97 -3.56
CA VAL A 49 -1.07 -10.97 -4.20
C VAL A 49 -2.38 -10.29 -4.60
N VAL A 50 -2.77 -10.42 -5.88
CA VAL A 50 -3.96 -9.77 -6.45
C VAL A 50 -4.90 -10.87 -6.94
N THR A 51 -6.17 -10.80 -6.56
CA THR A 51 -7.20 -11.71 -7.06
C THR A 51 -8.27 -10.91 -7.79
N TYR A 52 -8.43 -11.20 -9.07
CA TYR A 52 -9.51 -10.64 -9.89
C TYR A 52 -10.77 -11.48 -9.71
N LEU A 53 -11.86 -10.79 -9.36
CA LEU A 53 -13.15 -11.40 -9.03
C LEU A 53 -14.10 -11.27 -10.22
N PRO A 54 -14.97 -12.27 -10.46
CA PRO A 54 -16.01 -12.15 -11.48
C PRO A 54 -17.03 -11.06 -11.10
N GLY A 55 -17.42 -10.20 -12.04
CA GLY A 55 -18.43 -9.16 -11.80
C GLY A 55 -18.66 -8.17 -12.95
N HIS A 56 -19.55 -7.21 -12.73
CA HIS A 56 -20.06 -6.26 -13.73
C HIS A 56 -19.01 -5.25 -14.19
N GLY A 57 -18.53 -5.40 -15.42
CA GLY A 57 -17.59 -4.46 -16.05
C GLY A 57 -16.23 -5.10 -16.27
N GLY A 58 -15.92 -5.44 -17.52
CA GLY A 58 -14.61 -5.89 -17.99
C GLY A 58 -13.99 -7.10 -17.28
N LYS A 59 -12.86 -7.60 -17.82
CA LYS A 59 -11.95 -8.40 -17.01
C LYS A 59 -11.10 -7.39 -16.22
N ARG A 60 -11.00 -7.54 -14.90
CA ARG A 60 -10.08 -6.81 -13.99
C ARG A 60 -10.54 -5.49 -13.37
N GLU A 61 -11.82 -5.10 -13.47
CA GLU A 61 -12.35 -3.92 -12.73
C GLU A 61 -12.63 -4.23 -11.26
N HIS A 62 -12.89 -5.51 -10.96
CA HIS A 62 -13.15 -6.01 -9.61
C HIS A 62 -11.99 -6.87 -9.12
N PHE A 63 -11.33 -6.43 -8.06
CA PHE A 63 -10.24 -7.18 -7.46
C PHE A 63 -10.08 -6.86 -5.98
N SER A 64 -9.44 -7.79 -5.28
CA SER A 64 -8.86 -7.57 -3.96
C SER A 64 -7.38 -7.86 -4.02
N TYR A 65 -6.58 -7.14 -3.25
CA TYR A 65 -5.17 -7.43 -3.07
C TYR A 65 -4.77 -7.38 -1.61
N SER A 66 -3.71 -8.11 -1.29
CA SER A 66 -3.09 -8.13 0.03
C SER A 66 -1.58 -8.28 -0.13
N GLY A 67 -0.83 -7.58 0.70
CA GLY A 67 0.63 -7.63 0.63
C GLY A 67 1.32 -6.75 1.64
N GLN A 68 2.55 -6.41 1.33
CA GLN A 68 3.42 -5.64 2.19
C GLN A 68 4.23 -4.62 1.40
N ILE A 69 4.54 -3.50 2.05
CA ILE A 69 5.49 -2.50 1.58
C ILE A 69 6.69 -2.53 2.52
N LEU A 70 7.87 -2.77 1.97
CA LEU A 70 9.13 -2.45 2.65
C LEU A 70 9.41 -0.97 2.44
N PHE A 71 9.23 -0.16 3.47
CA PHE A 71 9.53 1.27 3.45
C PHE A 71 10.97 1.52 3.91
N GLU A 72 11.68 2.40 3.23
CA GLU A 72 12.99 2.93 3.60
C GLU A 72 12.98 4.46 3.46
N GLY A 73 13.25 5.17 4.56
CA GLY A 73 13.28 6.63 4.57
C GLY A 73 12.96 7.22 5.92
N LYS A 74 12.27 8.37 5.92
CA LYS A 74 11.99 9.17 7.11
C LYS A 74 10.50 9.25 7.40
N ILE A 75 10.14 9.13 8.68
CA ILE A 75 8.79 9.39 9.20
C ILE A 75 8.91 10.42 10.31
N LEU A 76 8.29 11.60 10.12
CA LEU A 76 8.42 12.74 11.03
C LEU A 76 9.90 13.07 11.34
N GLY A 77 10.75 12.96 10.32
CA GLY A 77 12.20 13.22 10.41
C GLY A 77 13.05 12.07 10.99
N LYS A 78 12.44 10.99 11.48
CA LYS A 78 13.15 9.81 12.00
C LYS A 78 13.48 8.83 10.89
N ASP A 79 14.75 8.47 10.76
CA ASP A 79 15.25 7.65 9.66
C ASP A 79 15.21 6.16 9.98
N GLY A 80 14.80 5.33 9.02
CA GLY A 80 14.84 3.90 9.19
C GLY A 80 14.07 3.13 8.13
N THR A 81 13.76 1.89 8.48
CA THR A 81 12.95 1.01 7.64
C THR A 81 11.84 0.36 8.46
N ILE A 82 10.71 0.07 7.83
CA ILE A 82 9.58 -0.61 8.46
C ILE A 82 8.74 -1.34 7.40
N ILE A 83 8.11 -2.45 7.79
CA ILE A 83 7.12 -3.14 6.98
C ILE A 83 5.74 -2.54 7.24
N ILE A 84 5.01 -2.25 6.17
CA ILE A 84 3.61 -1.84 6.20
C ILE A 84 2.80 -2.94 5.54
N ARG A 85 1.83 -3.51 6.24
CA ARG A 85 0.86 -4.44 5.65
C ARG A 85 -0.25 -3.64 5.00
N GLU A 86 -0.64 -4.04 3.81
CA GLU A 86 -1.66 -3.35 3.05
C GLU A 86 -2.68 -4.34 2.49
N ASN A 87 -3.96 -3.99 2.63
CA ASN A 87 -5.07 -4.67 1.98
C ASN A 87 -5.88 -3.64 1.21
N GLY A 88 -6.32 -3.98 0.01
CA GLY A 88 -7.22 -3.11 -0.72
C GLY A 88 -8.19 -3.84 -1.62
N THR A 89 -9.24 -3.13 -2.00
CA THR A 89 -10.32 -3.62 -2.84
C THR A 89 -10.68 -2.61 -3.90
N SER A 90 -11.11 -3.11 -5.07
CA SER A 90 -11.65 -2.34 -6.16
C SER A 90 -13.01 -2.91 -6.56
N VAL A 91 -14.04 -2.06 -6.54
CA VAL A 91 -15.40 -2.39 -7.00
C VAL A 91 -15.90 -1.24 -7.88
N GLY A 92 -16.07 -1.50 -9.18
CA GLY A 92 -16.39 -0.48 -10.18
C GLY A 92 -15.34 0.62 -10.24
N ASP A 93 -15.73 1.85 -9.91
CA ASP A 93 -14.89 3.05 -9.89
C ASP A 93 -14.34 3.40 -8.50
N LYS A 94 -14.55 2.53 -7.50
CA LYS A 94 -14.11 2.75 -6.13
C LYS A 94 -12.94 1.84 -5.80
N PHE A 95 -11.83 2.45 -5.40
CA PHE A 95 -10.68 1.77 -4.84
C PHE A 95 -10.47 2.24 -3.41
N HIS A 96 -10.30 1.29 -2.49
CA HIS A 96 -10.03 1.55 -1.08
C HIS A 96 -8.86 0.69 -0.60
N SER A 97 -8.00 1.27 0.24
CA SER A 97 -6.83 0.59 0.80
C SER A 97 -6.64 0.95 2.27
N GLU A 98 -6.26 -0.05 3.06
CA GLU A 98 -5.97 0.02 4.50
C GLU A 98 -4.53 -0.42 4.77
N TRP A 99 -3.82 0.37 5.57
CA TRP A 99 -2.40 0.21 5.89
C TRP A 99 -2.22 -0.01 7.38
N ILE A 100 -1.38 -0.96 7.78
CA ILE A 100 -1.00 -1.20 9.17
C ILE A 100 0.51 -1.42 9.26
N PHE A 101 1.19 -0.59 10.03
CA PHE A 101 2.62 -0.68 10.27
C PHE A 101 2.90 -1.87 11.19
N ASP A 102 3.82 -2.75 10.77
CA ASP A 102 4.26 -3.85 11.61
C ASP A 102 5.28 -3.34 12.64
N THR A 103 4.80 -3.12 13.86
CA THR A 103 5.56 -2.47 14.95
C THR A 103 6.88 -3.16 15.28
N VAL A 104 6.95 -4.49 15.13
CA VAL A 104 8.18 -5.24 15.45
C VAL A 104 9.20 -5.21 14.31
N SER A 105 8.80 -4.78 13.12
CA SER A 105 9.66 -4.75 11.92
C SER A 105 10.51 -3.47 11.81
N GLY A 106 10.20 -2.44 12.61
CA GLY A 106 10.91 -1.17 12.56
C GLY A 106 12.38 -1.30 12.92
N ALA A 107 13.25 -0.72 12.11
CA ALA A 107 14.70 -0.61 12.36
C ALA A 107 15.19 0.85 12.21
N GLY A 108 16.36 1.14 12.79
CA GLY A 108 16.84 2.53 12.93
C GLY A 108 15.99 3.31 13.94
N ASP A 109 15.69 4.56 13.63
CA ASP A 109 14.87 5.42 14.50
C ASP A 109 13.37 5.10 14.41
N LEU A 110 12.97 4.17 13.54
CA LEU A 110 11.60 3.67 13.39
C LEU A 110 11.29 2.44 14.25
N GLN A 111 12.24 1.98 15.07
CA GLN A 111 12.02 0.85 15.96
C GLN A 111 10.84 1.10 16.91
N GLY A 112 9.90 0.15 16.95
CA GLY A 112 8.70 0.23 17.79
C GLY A 112 7.62 1.19 17.28
N LEU A 113 7.78 1.78 16.09
CA LEU A 113 6.75 2.61 15.48
C LEU A 113 5.49 1.77 15.20
N ALA A 114 4.37 2.17 15.76
CA ALA A 114 3.06 1.68 15.38
C ALA A 114 2.33 2.70 14.52
N GLY A 115 1.43 2.25 13.67
CA GLY A 115 0.59 3.15 12.89
C GLY A 115 -0.37 2.43 11.97
N GLU A 116 -1.36 3.17 11.51
CA GLU A 116 -2.39 2.70 10.60
C GLU A 116 -2.92 3.87 9.75
N GLY A 117 -3.58 3.57 8.65
CA GLY A 117 -4.39 4.54 7.94
C GLY A 117 -5.01 3.96 6.68
N GLU A 118 -5.71 4.81 5.94
CA GLU A 118 -6.51 4.38 4.81
C GLU A 118 -6.55 5.47 3.75
N TYR A 119 -6.80 5.08 2.49
CA TYR A 119 -7.07 6.04 1.43
C TYR A 119 -8.04 5.46 0.40
N ASP A 120 -8.80 6.37 -0.20
CA ASP A 120 -9.62 6.10 -1.36
C ASP A 120 -8.98 6.68 -2.61
N ALA A 121 -9.09 5.95 -3.73
CA ALA A 121 -8.62 6.40 -5.02
C ALA A 121 -9.61 6.02 -6.12
N LYS A 122 -9.42 6.62 -7.31
CA LYS A 122 -10.01 6.05 -8.53
C LYS A 122 -9.14 4.88 -8.99
N PRO A 123 -9.68 3.77 -9.54
CA PRO A 123 -8.90 2.69 -10.14
C PRO A 123 -8.03 3.16 -11.31
N GLY A 124 -6.96 2.43 -11.62
CA GLY A 124 -6.08 2.69 -12.79
C GLY A 124 -4.64 2.22 -12.60
N PRO A 125 -3.87 2.08 -13.70
CA PRO A 125 -2.58 1.38 -13.70
C PRO A 125 -1.44 2.17 -13.05
N THR A 126 -1.57 3.49 -12.98
CA THR A 126 -0.64 4.38 -12.30
C THR A 126 -1.41 5.35 -11.42
N LYS A 127 -0.80 5.68 -10.28
CA LYS A 127 -1.38 6.55 -9.27
C LYS A 127 -0.32 7.57 -8.89
N ASN A 128 -0.58 8.82 -9.24
CA ASN A 128 0.29 9.92 -8.88
C ASN A 128 -0.38 10.74 -7.79
N ASN A 129 0.42 11.24 -6.86
CA ASN A 129 0.04 12.17 -5.81
C ASN A 129 -1.20 11.72 -5.02
N GLN A 130 -1.25 10.44 -4.66
CA GLN A 130 -2.30 9.93 -3.77
C GLN A 130 -2.02 10.44 -2.37
N GLU A 131 -3.02 11.04 -1.73
CA GLU A 131 -2.92 11.48 -0.34
C GLU A 131 -3.43 10.35 0.56
N ILE A 132 -2.67 10.04 1.61
CA ILE A 132 -3.07 9.13 2.67
C ILE A 132 -2.91 9.83 4.02
N LYS A 133 -3.89 9.62 4.90
CA LYS A 133 -3.85 10.07 6.29
C LYS A 133 -3.54 8.87 7.16
N LEU A 134 -2.52 9.02 8.00
CA LEU A 134 -2.06 7.97 8.89
C LEU A 134 -2.11 8.47 10.33
N THR A 135 -2.42 7.56 11.25
CA THR A 135 -2.22 7.75 12.68
C THR A 135 -1.01 6.93 13.10
N VAL A 136 0.02 7.58 13.64
CA VAL A 136 1.29 6.93 14.02
C VAL A 136 1.67 7.22 15.47
N SER A 137 2.33 6.29 16.13
CA SER A 137 2.87 6.48 17.48
C SER A 137 4.23 5.81 17.63
N PHE A 138 5.21 6.59 18.06
CA PHE A 138 6.47 6.07 18.58
C PHE A 138 6.28 5.61 20.03
N PRO A 139 7.11 4.66 20.51
CA PRO A 139 7.12 4.23 21.90
C PRO A 139 7.37 5.39 22.88
#